data_AF-A0A017SUL8-F1
#
_entry.id   AF-A0A017SUL8-F1
#
_cell.length_a   1.000
_cell.length_b   1.000
_cell.length_c   1.000
_cell.angle_alpha   90.00
_cell.angle_beta   90.00
_cell.angle_gamma   90.00
#
_symmetry.space_group_name_H-M   'P 1'
#
loop_
_entity.id
_entity.type
_entity.pdbx_description
1 polymer ?
#
loop_
_entity_poly.entity_id
_entity_poly.type
_entity_poly.pdbx_seq_one_letter_code
_entity_poly.pdbx_strand_id
1 'polypeptide(L)'
;MAIQSSGEFEIIMNSILMRLDRALSDQPNNSALVRARLLMNESIQWARKGAKISPMQLKNFSDVCDSVRENFRNDTQLSDKFFDLLDFLEYRLG
;
A
#
# COMPACT_ATOMS: atom_id res chain seq x y z
N MET A 1 -6.17 -2.01 -13.01
CA MET A 1 -7.44 -1.27 -13.24
C MET A 1 -7.24 0.04 -12.50
N ALA A 2 -7.12 1.16 -13.22
CA ALA A 2 -6.74 2.42 -12.59
C ALA A 2 -7.76 2.85 -11.51
N ILE A 3 -7.27 3.23 -10.33
CA ILE A 3 -8.09 3.67 -9.20
C ILE A 3 -8.63 5.07 -9.48
N GLN A 4 -9.95 5.25 -9.38
CA GLN A 4 -10.64 6.47 -9.79
C GLN A 4 -11.01 7.39 -8.61
N SER A 5 -11.02 6.85 -7.38
CA SER A 5 -11.45 7.60 -6.19
C SER A 5 -10.71 7.19 -4.91
N SER A 6 -10.70 8.08 -3.92
CA SER A 6 -10.16 7.76 -2.58
C SER A 6 -10.92 6.60 -1.90
N GLY A 7 -12.20 6.40 -2.24
CA GLY A 7 -12.98 5.27 -1.74
C GLY A 7 -12.52 3.93 -2.31
N GLU A 8 -12.26 3.88 -3.62
CA GLU A 8 -11.68 2.68 -4.26
C GLU A 8 -10.27 2.39 -3.74
N PHE A 9 -9.45 3.43 -3.60
CA PHE A 9 -8.13 3.34 -2.98
C PHE A 9 -8.20 2.66 -1.61
N GLU A 10 -9.10 3.17 -0.74
CA GLU A 10 -9.28 2.64 0.60
C GLU A 10 -9.74 1.17 0.61
N ILE A 11 -10.66 0.78 -0.28
CA ILE A 11 -11.11 -0.61 -0.40
C ILE A 11 -9.95 -1.54 -0.76
N ILE A 12 -9.14 -1.16 -1.74
CA ILE A 12 -7.99 -1.95 -2.19
C ILE A 12 -6.95 -2.03 -1.06
N MET A 13 -6.63 -0.90 -0.42
CA MET A 13 -5.69 -0.85 0.70
C MET A 13 -6.12 -1.72 1.88
N ASN A 14 -7.40 -1.67 2.26
CA ASN A 14 -7.94 -2.51 3.35
C ASN A 14 -7.88 -4.00 2.99
N SER A 15 -8.10 -4.36 1.71
CA SER A 15 -7.90 -5.74 1.23
C SER A 15 -6.46 -6.20 1.41
N ILE A 16 -5.48 -5.34 1.14
CA ILE A 16 -4.05 -5.64 1.32
C ILE A 16 -3.68 -5.72 2.80
N LEU A 17 -4.17 -4.78 3.63
CA LEU A 17 -3.95 -4.79 5.09
C LEU A 17 -4.44 -6.09 5.73
N MET A 18 -5.62 -6.58 5.37
CA MET A 18 -6.12 -7.88 5.85
C MET A 18 -5.19 -9.05 5.49
N ARG A 19 -4.54 -8.99 4.34
CA ARG A 19 -3.57 -10.02 3.93
C ARG A 19 -2.25 -9.90 4.70
N LEU A 20 -1.78 -8.68 4.93
CA LEU A 20 -0.62 -8.42 5.77
C LEU A 20 -0.85 -8.86 7.21
N ASP A 21 -2.03 -8.61 7.78
CA ASP A 21 -2.40 -9.02 9.13
C ASP A 21 -2.37 -10.55 9.27
N ARG A 22 -2.84 -11.30 8.26
CA ARG A 22 -2.74 -12.76 8.25
C ARG A 22 -1.28 -13.22 8.20
N ALA A 23 -0.47 -12.65 7.31
CA ALA A 23 0.95 -12.99 7.23
C ALA A 23 1.73 -12.62 8.50
N LEU A 24 1.36 -11.53 9.17
CA LEU A 24 1.89 -11.14 10.47
C LEU A 24 1.44 -12.08 11.59
N SER A 25 0.24 -12.66 11.52
CA SER A 25 -0.16 -13.69 12.47
C SER A 25 0.77 -14.91 12.42
N ASP A 26 1.23 -15.27 11.22
CA ASP A 26 2.16 -16.39 11.01
C ASP A 26 3.63 -15.98 11.28
N GLN A 27 3.97 -14.71 11.05
CA GLN A 27 5.32 -14.16 11.20
C GLN A 27 5.31 -12.82 11.99
N PRO A 28 4.99 -12.84 13.29
CA PRO A 28 4.71 -11.63 14.07
C PRO A 28 5.90 -10.66 14.19
N ASN A 29 7.12 -11.16 14.03
CA ASN A 29 8.35 -10.38 14.12
C ASN A 29 8.92 -9.96 12.76
N ASN A 30 8.18 -10.17 11.65
CA ASN A 30 8.63 -9.74 10.33
C ASN A 30 8.53 -8.22 10.21
N SER A 31 9.66 -7.54 10.40
CA SER A 31 9.76 -6.07 10.41
C SER A 31 9.31 -5.43 9.08
N ALA A 32 9.52 -6.11 7.95
CA ALA A 32 9.06 -5.65 6.65
C ALA A 32 7.54 -5.59 6.58
N LEU A 33 6.85 -6.65 7.03
CA LEU A 33 5.38 -6.69 7.07
C LEU A 33 4.79 -5.68 8.07
N VAL A 34 5.44 -5.49 9.23
CA VAL A 34 5.02 -4.47 10.21
C VAL A 34 5.14 -3.06 9.62
N ARG A 35 6.29 -2.75 9.00
CA ARG A 35 6.51 -1.46 8.35
C ARG A 35 5.50 -1.23 7.22
N ALA A 36 5.26 -2.26 6.41
CA ALA A 36 4.30 -2.20 5.32
C ALA A 36 2.90 -1.86 5.83
N ARG A 37 2.42 -2.59 6.84
CA ARG A 37 1.12 -2.37 7.46
C ARG A 37 0.94 -0.94 7.97
N LEU A 38 1.95 -0.40 8.67
CA LEU A 38 1.90 0.96 9.21
C LEU A 38 1.78 2.01 8.10
N LEU A 39 2.64 1.92 7.09
CA LEU A 39 2.67 2.89 6.00
C LEU A 39 1.43 2.80 5.10
N MET A 40 0.93 1.58 4.86
CA MET A 40 -0.32 1.36 4.15
C MET A 40 -1.50 1.98 4.89
N ASN A 41 -1.57 1.82 6.21
CA ASN A 41 -2.60 2.48 7.01
C ASN A 41 -2.47 4.01 6.99
N GLU A 42 -1.24 4.54 6.98
CA GLU A 42 -0.99 5.98 6.85
C GLU A 42 -1.45 6.53 5.48
N SER A 43 -1.20 5.78 4.41
CA SER A 43 -1.60 6.18 3.05
C SER A 43 -3.12 6.33 2.86
N ILE A 44 -3.91 5.51 3.58
CA ILE A 44 -5.37 5.68 3.65
C ILE A 44 -5.71 7.05 4.23
N GLN A 45 -4.99 7.50 5.26
CA GLN A 45 -5.21 8.82 5.86
C GLN A 45 -4.83 9.96 4.90
N TRP A 46 -3.77 9.79 4.11
CA TRP A 46 -3.41 10.78 3.07
C TRP A 46 -4.53 10.92 2.04
N ALA A 47 -5.03 9.79 1.52
CA ALA A 47 -6.11 9.75 0.53
C ALA A 47 -7.45 10.30 1.06
N ARG A 48 -7.79 10.02 2.33
CA ARG A 48 -9.01 10.53 2.99
C ARG A 48 -8.96 12.03 3.23
N LYS A 49 -7.80 12.55 3.63
CA LYS A 49 -7.62 13.98 3.93
C LYS A 49 -7.34 14.83 2.69
N GLY A 50 -7.08 14.20 1.55
CA GLY A 50 -6.60 14.89 0.35
C GLY A 50 -5.29 15.63 0.59
N ALA A 51 -4.45 15.10 1.49
CA ALA A 51 -3.20 15.75 1.86
C ALA A 51 -2.17 15.56 0.75
N LYS A 52 -1.49 16.64 0.36
CA LYS A 52 -0.36 16.53 -0.57
C LYS A 52 0.71 15.64 0.05
N ILE A 53 1.19 14.67 -0.73
CA ILE A 53 2.27 13.78 -0.31
C ILE A 53 3.60 14.36 -0.78
N SER A 54 4.61 14.28 0.08
CA SER A 54 5.97 14.63 -0.31
C SER A 54 6.58 13.52 -1.19
N PRO A 55 7.57 13.84 -2.04
CA PRO A 55 8.31 12.83 -2.81
C PRO A 55 8.91 11.73 -1.92
N MET A 56 9.30 12.06 -0.69
CA MET A 56 9.83 11.09 0.27
C MET A 56 8.76 10.12 0.80
N GLN A 57 7.52 10.58 0.99
CA GLN A 57 6.39 9.71 1.36
C GLN A 57 6.02 8.76 0.22
N LEU A 58 5.96 9.26 -1.02
CA LEU A 58 5.70 8.43 -2.19
C LEU A 58 6.79 7.37 -2.38
N LYS A 59 8.07 7.76 -2.25
CA LYS A 59 9.19 6.83 -2.29
C LYS A 59 9.08 5.76 -1.20
N ASN A 60 8.79 6.16 0.04
CA ASN A 60 8.62 5.21 1.14
C ASN A 60 7.50 4.20 0.85
N PHE A 61 6.40 4.63 0.22
CA PHE A 61 5.30 3.76 -0.15
C PHE A 61 5.71 2.76 -1.24
N SER A 62 6.45 3.23 -2.25
CA SER A 62 7.03 2.37 -3.29
C SER A 62 7.97 1.31 -2.70
N ASP A 63 8.92 1.72 -1.85
CA ASP A 63 9.88 0.81 -1.21
C ASP A 63 9.15 -0.29 -0.40
N VAL A 64 8.04 0.07 0.25
CA VAL A 64 7.19 -0.89 0.98
C VAL A 64 6.46 -1.83 0.02
N CYS A 65 5.90 -1.34 -1.08
CA CYS A 65 5.22 -2.16 -2.06
C CYS A 65 6.17 -3.23 -2.63
N ASP A 66 7.41 -2.85 -2.93
CA ASP A 66 8.42 -3.77 -3.44
C ASP A 66 8.81 -4.81 -2.38
N SER A 67 8.99 -4.40 -1.13
CA SER A 67 9.26 -5.35 -0.03
C SER A 67 8.10 -6.33 0.19
N VAL A 68 6.85 -5.88 0.07
CA VAL A 68 5.68 -6.77 0.15
C VAL A 68 5.64 -7.72 -1.06
N ARG A 69 5.94 -7.25 -2.27
CA ARG A 69 6.02 -8.12 -3.45
C ARG A 69 7.02 -9.25 -3.27
N GLU A 70 8.17 -9.02 -2.64
CA GLU A 70 9.13 -10.08 -2.35
C GLU A 70 8.53 -11.16 -1.42
N ASN A 71 7.77 -10.75 -0.40
CA ASN A 71 7.08 -11.66 0.51
C ASN A 71 5.92 -12.41 -0.15
N PHE A 72 5.30 -11.84 -1.19
CA PHE A 72 4.17 -12.41 -1.93
C PHE A 72 4.50 -12.64 -3.42
N ARG A 73 5.73 -13.08 -3.74
CA ARG A 73 6.27 -13.10 -5.12
C ARG A 73 5.42 -13.80 -6.18
N ASN A 74 4.56 -14.74 -5.76
CA ASN A 74 3.70 -15.49 -6.67
C ASN A 74 2.33 -14.83 -6.91
N ASP A 75 2.06 -13.70 -6.25
CA ASP A 75 0.79 -12.99 -6.35
C ASP A 75 0.88 -11.82 -7.33
N THR A 76 0.61 -12.13 -8.59
CA THR A 76 0.59 -11.15 -9.69
C THR A 76 -0.53 -10.13 -9.52
N GLN A 77 -1.70 -10.52 -9.00
CA GLN A 77 -2.82 -9.60 -8.78
C GLN A 77 -2.50 -8.55 -7.72
N LEU A 78 -1.81 -8.92 -6.65
CA LEU A 78 -1.33 -7.99 -5.63
C LEU A 78 -0.30 -7.02 -6.23
N SER A 79 0.59 -7.55 -7.08
CA SER A 79 1.57 -6.73 -7.77
C SER A 79 0.90 -5.70 -8.66
N ASP A 80 -0.09 -6.08 -9.47
CA ASP A 80 -0.83 -5.14 -10.32
C ASP A 80 -1.53 -4.06 -9.50
N LYS A 81 -2.15 -4.44 -8.37
CA LYS A 81 -2.79 -3.48 -7.46
C LYS A 81 -1.80 -2.46 -6.90
N PHE A 82 -0.55 -2.84 -6.61
CA PHE A 82 0.45 -1.87 -6.13
C PHE A 82 0.82 -0.83 -7.17
N PHE A 83 0.86 -1.20 -8.45
CA PHE A 83 1.05 -0.21 -9.52
C PHE A 83 -0.15 0.74 -9.59
N ASP A 84 -1.37 0.22 -9.61
CA ASP A 84 -2.59 1.04 -9.63
C ASP A 84 -2.66 2.00 -8.41
N LEU A 85 -2.17 1.57 -7.23
CA LEU A 85 -2.12 2.38 -6.00
C LEU A 85 -1.05 3.48 -6.06
N LEU A 86 0.14 3.17 -6.58
CA LEU A 86 1.22 4.13 -6.75
C LEU A 86 0.81 5.24 -7.73
N ASP A 87 0.26 4.86 -8.88
CA ASP A 87 -0.23 5.80 -9.90
C ASP A 87 -1.29 6.75 -9.32
N PHE A 88 -2.21 6.23 -8.49
CA PHE A 88 -3.20 7.06 -7.81
C PHE A 88 -2.57 8.07 -6.86
N LEU A 89 -1.63 7.63 -6.02
CA LEU A 89 -0.96 8.52 -5.07
C LEU A 89 -0.17 9.61 -5.78
N GLU A 90 0.57 9.26 -6.83
CA GLU A 90 1.35 10.20 -7.63
C GLU A 90 0.45 11.21 -8.36
N TYR A 91 -0.60 10.75 -9.02
CA TYR A 91 -1.47 11.63 -9.82
C TYR A 91 -2.41 12.50 -8.97
N ARG A 92 -2.89 11.97 -7.83
CA ARG A 92 -3.92 12.64 -7.03
C ARG A 92 -3.35 13.48 -5.90
N LEU A 93 -2.22 13.08 -5.32
CA LEU A 93 -1.66 13.69 -4.11
C LEU A 93 -0.24 14.23 -4.29
N GLY A 94 0.49 13.87 -5.36
CA GLY A 94 1.75 14.49 -5.76
C GLY A 94 1.56 15.91 -6.29
#